data_AF-A0A0A9BU84-F1
#
_entry.id   AF-A0A0A9BU84-F1
#
_cell.length_a   1.000
_cell.length_b   1.000
_cell.length_c   1.000
_cell.angle_alpha   90.00
_cell.angle_beta   90.00
_cell.angle_gamma   90.00
#
_symmetry.space_group_name_H-M   'P 1'
#
loop_
_entity.id
_entity.type
_entity.pdbx_description
1 polymer ?
#
loop_
_entity_poly.entity_id
_entity_poly.type
_entity_poly.pdbx_seq_one_letter_code
_entity_poly.pdbx_strand_id
1 'polypeptide(L)'
;MDFDLGVGGQWASFLQELAHRRCTGGAALPFVKLTAFVSAASHHPLELRLTRDNISQFAADLGIPFEFNVVSVDAFSPTELISPTGDEVVAVCLPVGCSARSPSLLAILRLMKQLGPKIVVAIDHGGDRADLPFSQHFLNCFQSCMFLLDSLDAAGIDADSACKIEKFLIQPRIEDAVLGRCKVDKPMAWRSVFAAAGFAPVPPSNLAEAQADCLLKWVQVRGFHVEKGGVGLTLYWQRGELVTVSAWRC
;
A
#
# COMPACT_ATOMS: atom_id res chain seq x y z
N MET A 1 4.85 -2.66 9.68
CA MET A 1 4.32 -1.28 9.75
C MET A 1 3.51 -1.02 8.50
N ASP A 2 2.34 -0.41 8.64
CA ASP A 2 1.41 -0.19 7.54
C ASP A 2 0.90 1.25 7.51
N PHE A 3 0.98 1.89 6.35
CA PHE A 3 0.45 3.23 6.10
C PHE A 3 -0.85 3.21 5.27
N ASP A 4 -1.35 2.03 4.90
CA ASP A 4 -2.60 1.84 4.14
C ASP A 4 -3.34 0.58 4.62
N LEU A 5 -3.71 0.56 5.92
CA LEU A 5 -4.30 -0.62 6.56
C LEU A 5 -5.57 -1.13 5.86
N GLY A 6 -6.38 -0.22 5.32
CA GLY A 6 -7.71 -0.51 4.79
C GLY A 6 -8.55 -1.29 5.81
N VAL A 7 -9.07 -2.45 5.39
CA VAL A 7 -9.82 -3.39 6.24
C VAL A 7 -8.99 -4.59 6.71
N GLY A 8 -7.67 -4.57 6.53
CA GLY A 8 -6.77 -5.59 7.08
C GLY A 8 -6.57 -6.85 6.24
N GLY A 9 -7.16 -6.94 5.04
CA GLY A 9 -7.11 -8.14 4.20
C GLY A 9 -5.69 -8.61 3.85
N GLN A 10 -4.78 -7.68 3.59
CA GLN A 10 -3.36 -7.98 3.31
C GLN A 10 -2.70 -8.76 4.46
N TRP A 11 -3.01 -8.41 5.70
CA TRP A 11 -2.39 -9.04 6.88
C TRP A 11 -2.94 -10.43 7.15
N ALA A 12 -4.22 -10.67 6.86
CA ALA A 12 -4.77 -12.03 6.91
C ALA A 12 -4.01 -12.96 5.93
N SER A 13 -3.82 -12.54 4.67
CA SER A 13 -3.06 -13.33 3.69
C SER A 13 -1.60 -13.57 4.13
N PHE A 14 -0.95 -12.55 4.71
CA PHE A 14 0.42 -12.67 5.21
C PHE A 14 0.52 -13.66 6.39
N LEU A 15 -0.38 -13.57 7.37
CA LEU A 15 -0.42 -14.47 8.53
C LEU A 15 -0.67 -15.92 8.10
N GLN A 16 -1.56 -16.13 7.13
CA GLN A 16 -1.83 -17.45 6.57
C GLN A 16 -0.59 -18.06 5.91
N GLU A 17 0.17 -17.26 5.15
CA GLU A 17 1.43 -17.71 4.53
C GLU A 17 2.50 -18.04 5.59
N LEU A 18 2.61 -17.24 6.66
CA LEU A 18 3.50 -17.55 7.79
C LEU A 18 3.15 -18.89 8.45
N ALA A 19 1.86 -19.13 8.71
CA ALA A 19 1.37 -20.39 9.26
C ALA A 19 1.66 -21.57 8.32
N HIS A 20 1.49 -21.39 7.00
CA HIS A 20 1.78 -22.43 6.03
C HIS A 20 3.27 -22.82 5.98
N ARG A 21 4.18 -21.83 6.08
CA ARG A 21 5.63 -22.07 6.13
C ARG A 21 6.07 -22.82 7.38
N ARG A 22 5.39 -22.60 8.52
CA ARG A 22 5.61 -23.40 9.74
C ARG A 22 5.33 -24.88 9.48
N CYS A 23 4.19 -25.19 8.86
CA CYS A 23 3.77 -26.57 8.62
C CYS A 23 4.68 -27.33 7.64
N THR A 24 5.25 -26.63 6.66
CA THR A 24 6.07 -27.23 5.60
C THR A 24 7.57 -27.24 5.92
N GLY A 25 8.06 -26.26 6.69
CA GLY A 25 9.49 -26.08 6.98
C GLY A 25 9.91 -26.28 8.44
N GLY A 26 8.98 -26.53 9.37
CA GLY A 26 9.28 -26.81 10.79
C GLY A 26 9.82 -25.63 11.61
N ALA A 27 9.88 -24.43 11.04
CA ALA A 27 10.34 -23.22 11.74
C ALA A 27 9.32 -22.77 12.81
N ALA A 28 9.81 -22.20 13.91
CA ALA A 28 8.94 -21.58 14.92
C ALA A 28 8.23 -20.35 14.34
N LEU A 29 6.97 -20.12 14.76
CA LEU A 29 6.26 -18.91 14.36
C LEU A 29 6.89 -17.69 15.03
N PRO A 30 7.19 -16.62 14.27
CA PRO A 30 7.65 -15.38 14.86
C PRO A 30 6.52 -14.72 15.65
N PHE A 31 6.90 -13.92 16.64
CA PHE A 31 5.99 -12.91 17.18
C PHE A 31 5.78 -11.82 16.13
N VAL A 32 4.53 -11.51 15.80
CA VAL A 32 4.18 -10.54 14.76
C VAL A 32 3.58 -9.29 15.40
N LYS A 33 4.24 -8.15 15.21
CA LYS A 33 3.76 -6.83 15.62
C LYS A 33 3.31 -6.03 14.41
N LEU A 34 2.01 -5.76 14.31
CA LEU A 34 1.43 -4.91 13.28
C LEU A 34 1.18 -3.51 13.83
N THR A 35 1.94 -2.53 13.36
CA THR A 35 1.71 -1.11 13.66
C THR A 35 1.06 -0.42 12.46
N ALA A 36 -0.19 -0.02 12.62
CA ALA A 36 -0.96 0.72 11.62
C ALA A 36 -0.86 2.23 11.87
N PHE A 37 -0.49 2.98 10.82
CA PHE A 37 -0.45 4.42 10.79
C PHE A 37 -1.77 4.94 10.23
N VAL A 38 -2.53 5.64 11.05
CA VAL A 38 -3.89 6.09 10.70
C VAL A 38 -4.03 7.60 10.89
N SER A 39 -4.85 8.23 10.05
CA SER A 39 -5.32 9.60 10.29
C SER A 39 -6.79 9.57 10.68
N ALA A 40 -7.18 10.40 11.64
CA ALA A 40 -8.59 10.56 12.02
C ALA A 40 -9.47 11.04 10.85
N ALA A 41 -8.87 11.65 9.83
CA ALA A 41 -9.55 12.07 8.60
C ALA A 41 -9.84 10.93 7.61
N SER A 42 -9.23 9.75 7.79
CA SER A 42 -9.33 8.63 6.83
C SER A 42 -9.82 7.33 7.44
N HIS A 43 -9.71 7.15 8.76
CA HIS A 43 -10.06 5.91 9.44
C HIS A 43 -11.13 6.16 10.49
N HIS A 44 -12.31 5.54 10.31
CA HIS A 44 -13.37 5.63 11.30
C HIS A 44 -13.00 4.76 12.52
N PRO A 45 -13.13 5.24 13.78
CA PRO A 45 -12.69 4.50 14.97
C PRO A 45 -13.31 3.10 15.11
N LEU A 46 -14.57 2.94 14.66
CA LEU A 46 -15.24 1.64 14.67
C LEU A 46 -14.60 0.65 13.69
N GLU A 47 -14.30 1.09 12.46
CA GLU A 47 -13.68 0.24 11.43
C GLU A 47 -12.29 -0.20 11.85
N LEU A 48 -11.52 0.71 12.44
CA LEU A 48 -10.19 0.41 12.97
C LEU A 48 -10.26 -0.63 14.09
N ARG A 49 -11.22 -0.49 15.01
CA ARG A 49 -11.44 -1.48 16.09
C ARG A 49 -11.84 -2.84 15.53
N LEU A 50 -12.79 -2.88 14.60
CA LEU A 50 -13.21 -4.13 13.95
C LEU A 50 -12.05 -4.80 13.21
N THR A 51 -11.24 -4.01 12.49
CA THR A 51 -10.06 -4.51 11.78
C THR A 51 -9.03 -5.10 12.75
N ARG A 52 -8.76 -4.40 13.87
CA ARG A 52 -7.89 -4.90 14.94
C ARG A 52 -8.40 -6.23 15.49
N ASP A 53 -9.67 -6.29 15.87
CA ASP A 53 -10.26 -7.47 16.50
C ASP A 53 -10.24 -8.66 15.54
N ASN A 54 -10.60 -8.45 14.27
CA ASN A 54 -10.61 -9.48 13.23
C ASN A 54 -9.20 -10.05 12.97
N ILE A 55 -8.19 -9.20 12.77
CA ILE A 55 -6.81 -9.67 12.51
C ILE A 55 -6.24 -10.37 13.75
N SER A 56 -6.51 -9.84 14.95
CA SER A 56 -6.01 -10.43 16.19
C SER A 56 -6.61 -11.82 16.43
N GLN A 57 -7.93 -11.97 16.20
CA GLN A 57 -8.60 -13.26 16.28
C GLN A 57 -8.05 -14.23 15.22
N PHE A 58 -7.88 -13.77 13.98
CA PHE A 58 -7.33 -14.60 12.91
C PHE A 58 -5.90 -15.09 13.22
N ALA A 59 -5.06 -14.23 13.80
CA ALA A 59 -3.72 -14.63 14.24
C ALA A 59 -3.77 -15.67 15.38
N ALA A 60 -4.69 -15.51 16.33
CA ALA A 60 -4.90 -16.47 17.42
C ALA A 60 -5.35 -17.84 16.89
N ASP A 61 -6.26 -17.86 15.91
CA ASP A 61 -6.74 -19.10 15.28
C ASP A 61 -5.61 -19.84 14.54
N LEU A 62 -4.62 -19.10 14.01
CA LEU A 62 -3.41 -19.65 13.40
C LEU A 62 -2.30 -19.99 14.42
N GLY A 63 -2.51 -19.69 15.71
CA GLY A 63 -1.52 -19.88 16.77
C GLY A 63 -0.29 -18.97 16.64
N ILE A 64 -0.42 -17.81 15.99
CA ILE A 64 0.64 -16.80 15.82
C ILE A 64 0.57 -15.82 17.00
N PRO A 65 1.64 -15.69 17.81
CA PRO A 65 1.73 -14.61 18.80
C PRO A 65 1.68 -13.25 18.10
N PHE A 66 0.71 -12.41 18.46
CA PHE A 66 0.38 -11.21 17.68
C PHE A 66 0.09 -10.00 18.56
N GLU A 67 0.53 -8.83 18.11
CA GLU A 67 0.26 -7.53 18.71
C GLU A 67 -0.16 -6.53 17.65
N PHE A 68 -1.22 -5.78 17.93
CA PHE A 68 -1.74 -4.73 17.04
C PHE A 68 -1.64 -3.36 17.70
N ASN A 69 -0.90 -2.47 17.07
CA ASN A 69 -0.66 -1.10 17.50
C ASN A 69 -1.20 -0.09 16.50
N VAL A 70 -1.69 1.03 17.02
CA VAL A 70 -2.19 2.15 16.23
C VAL A 70 -1.36 3.37 16.55
N VAL A 71 -0.85 4.02 15.52
CA VAL A 71 -0.14 5.31 15.63
C VAL A 71 -0.87 6.33 14.75
N SER A 72 -1.16 7.49 15.31
CA SER A 72 -1.70 8.59 14.52
C SER A 72 -0.59 9.22 13.68
N VAL A 73 -0.81 9.36 12.37
CA VAL A 73 0.11 10.13 11.50
C VAL A 73 0.06 11.63 11.78
N ASP A 74 -0.99 12.08 12.47
CA ASP A 74 -1.20 13.48 12.85
C ASP A 74 -0.41 13.84 14.13
N ALA A 75 0.08 12.83 14.88
CA ALA A 75 0.83 13.03 16.11
C ALA A 75 2.31 13.38 15.84
N PHE A 76 2.79 14.43 16.51
CA PHE A 76 4.19 14.86 16.46
C PHE A 76 5.10 13.79 17.08
N SER A 77 6.12 13.36 16.30
CA SER A 77 7.14 12.34 16.63
C SER A 77 6.70 10.86 16.64
N PRO A 78 6.40 10.27 15.47
CA PRO A 78 6.19 8.82 15.38
C PRO A 78 7.38 7.98 15.84
N THR A 79 8.61 8.53 15.81
CA THR A 79 9.83 7.79 16.15
C THR A 79 9.88 7.37 17.63
N GLU A 80 9.39 8.22 18.55
CA GLU A 80 9.36 7.90 19.98
C GLU A 80 8.37 6.77 20.28
N LEU A 81 7.29 6.69 19.50
CA LEU A 81 6.24 5.68 19.62
C LEU A 81 6.63 4.31 19.02
N ILE A 82 7.68 4.25 18.19
CA ILE A 82 7.94 3.12 17.30
C ILE A 82 9.37 2.58 17.45
N SER A 83 10.06 2.90 18.55
CA SER A 83 11.42 2.38 18.79
C SER A 83 11.42 0.84 18.78
N PRO A 84 11.94 0.19 17.72
CA PRO A 84 11.94 -1.27 17.65
C PRO A 84 12.92 -1.81 18.70
N THR A 85 12.60 -2.96 19.28
CA THR A 85 13.59 -3.66 20.11
C THR A 85 14.73 -4.17 19.21
N GLY A 86 15.94 -4.34 19.77
CA GLY A 86 17.14 -4.67 18.98
C GLY A 86 17.06 -5.94 18.13
N ASP A 87 16.09 -6.82 18.40
CA ASP A 87 15.89 -8.10 17.73
C ASP A 87 14.75 -8.09 16.68
N GLU A 88 14.05 -6.96 16.49
CA GLU A 88 12.92 -6.86 15.57
C GLU A 88 13.34 -6.65 14.10
N VAL A 89 12.77 -7.44 13.19
CA VAL A 89 12.89 -7.21 11.75
C VAL A 89 11.73 -6.36 11.27
N VAL A 90 12.01 -5.13 10.86
CA VAL A 90 10.99 -4.19 10.40
C VAL A 90 10.74 -4.32 8.89
N ALA A 91 9.47 -4.50 8.51
CA ALA A 91 8.99 -4.34 7.14
C ALA A 91 7.90 -3.25 7.10
N VAL A 92 7.87 -2.48 6.02
CA VAL A 92 6.91 -1.37 5.87
C VAL A 92 6.14 -1.48 4.57
N CYS A 93 4.83 -1.26 4.62
CA CYS A 93 3.97 -1.06 3.44
C CYS A 93 3.60 0.43 3.37
N LEU A 94 3.87 1.06 2.23
CA LEU A 94 3.77 2.51 2.08
C LEU A 94 3.10 2.86 0.74
N PRO A 95 1.90 3.46 0.73
CA PRO A 95 1.38 4.07 -0.48
C PRO A 95 2.28 5.24 -0.87
N VAL A 96 2.65 5.30 -2.15
CA VAL A 96 3.47 6.36 -2.73
C VAL A 96 2.61 7.22 -3.64
N GLY A 97 2.57 8.52 -3.33
CA GLY A 97 1.75 9.49 -4.04
C GLY A 97 1.67 10.80 -3.25
N CYS A 98 1.20 11.83 -3.94
CA CYS A 98 0.71 13.06 -3.35
C CYS A 98 -0.50 12.73 -2.47
N SER A 99 -0.48 13.23 -1.23
CA SER A 99 -1.63 13.18 -0.35
C SER A 99 -1.74 14.51 0.38
N ALA A 100 -2.97 15.02 0.47
CA ALA A 100 -3.28 16.16 1.31
C ALA A 100 -3.42 15.75 2.78
N ARG A 101 -3.66 14.48 3.08
CA ARG A 101 -3.90 13.98 4.44
C ARG A 101 -2.66 13.39 5.11
N SER A 102 -1.67 12.97 4.33
CA SER A 102 -0.45 12.36 4.87
C SER A 102 0.74 13.34 4.89
N PRO A 103 1.72 13.11 5.78
CA PRO A 103 3.01 13.79 5.70
C PRO A 103 3.67 13.58 4.34
N SER A 104 4.54 14.52 3.93
CA SER A 104 5.31 14.36 2.68
C SER A 104 6.08 13.04 2.67
N LEU A 105 6.18 12.41 1.49
CA LEU A 105 6.95 11.17 1.31
C LEU A 105 8.37 11.29 1.88
N LEU A 106 9.03 12.43 1.68
CA LEU A 106 10.36 12.69 2.21
C LEU A 106 10.43 12.65 3.74
N ALA A 107 9.41 13.16 4.44
CA ALA A 107 9.33 13.07 5.89
C ALA A 107 9.16 11.62 6.37
N ILE A 108 8.32 10.84 5.67
CA ILE A 108 8.12 9.42 5.97
C ILE A 108 9.41 8.62 5.74
N LEU A 109 10.12 8.86 4.63
CA LEU A 109 11.39 8.18 4.35
C LEU A 109 12.49 8.52 5.35
N ARG A 110 12.52 9.75 5.89
CA ARG A 110 13.45 10.12 6.97
C ARG A 110 13.15 9.35 8.25
N LEU A 111 11.88 9.21 8.62
CA LEU A 111 11.46 8.35 9.73
C LEU A 111 11.87 6.90 9.50
N MET A 112 11.63 6.37 8.30
CA MET A 112 12.03 5.00 7.95
C MET A 112 13.55 4.80 8.08
N LYS A 113 14.38 5.76 7.67
CA LYS A 113 15.84 5.67 7.84
C LYS A 113 16.27 5.52 9.30
N GLN A 114 15.54 6.14 10.24
CA GLN A 114 15.78 5.98 11.67
C GLN A 114 15.39 4.58 12.18
N LEU A 115 14.35 3.99 11.58
CA LEU A 115 13.84 2.66 11.95
C LEU A 115 14.63 1.51 11.28
N GLY A 116 15.40 1.79 10.22
CA GLY A 116 16.24 0.81 9.53
C GLY A 116 15.48 -0.41 8.99
N PRO A 117 14.37 -0.24 8.24
CA PRO A 117 13.58 -1.37 7.78
C PRO A 117 14.38 -2.27 6.84
N LYS A 118 14.16 -3.59 6.99
CA LYS A 118 14.72 -4.60 6.10
C LYS A 118 14.19 -4.46 4.68
N ILE A 119 12.90 -4.12 4.56
CA ILE A 119 12.23 -3.90 3.29
C ILE A 119 11.11 -2.87 3.44
N VAL A 120 10.95 -2.04 2.41
CA VAL A 120 9.80 -1.16 2.20
C VAL A 120 9.11 -1.59 0.92
N VAL A 121 7.82 -1.91 1.00
CA VAL A 121 6.94 -2.18 -0.13
C VAL A 121 6.21 -0.88 -0.45
N ALA A 122 6.55 -0.28 -1.58
CA ALA A 122 5.95 0.94 -2.09
C ALA A 122 4.79 0.60 -3.04
N ILE A 123 3.63 1.22 -2.81
CA ILE A 123 2.38 0.99 -3.55
C ILE A 123 1.98 2.28 -4.27
N ASP A 124 2.18 2.34 -5.58
CA ASP A 124 1.75 3.45 -6.44
C ASP A 124 0.40 3.06 -7.04
N HIS A 125 -0.68 3.77 -6.71
CA HIS A 125 -1.99 3.43 -7.25
C HIS A 125 -2.22 3.94 -8.69
N GLY A 126 -1.19 4.37 -9.40
CA GLY A 126 -1.35 4.84 -10.76
C GLY A 126 -1.99 6.23 -10.84
N GLY A 127 -1.66 6.95 -11.90
CA GLY A 127 -2.12 8.33 -12.14
C GLY A 127 -1.34 9.42 -11.39
N ASP A 128 -0.71 9.11 -10.25
CA ASP A 128 0.06 10.11 -9.52
C ASP A 128 1.40 10.41 -10.20
N ARG A 129 1.46 11.59 -10.82
CA ARG A 129 2.66 12.12 -11.47
C ARG A 129 3.12 13.41 -10.82
N ALA A 130 3.56 13.30 -9.57
CA ALA A 130 4.11 14.42 -8.79
C ALA A 130 5.28 15.15 -9.49
N ASP A 131 5.98 14.48 -10.42
CA ASP A 131 7.04 15.02 -11.26
C ASP A 131 6.56 16.01 -12.34
N LEU A 132 5.28 15.99 -12.67
CA LEU A 132 4.73 16.80 -13.77
C LEU A 132 4.09 18.11 -13.26
N PRO A 133 3.92 19.10 -14.16
CA PRO A 133 3.09 20.28 -13.89
C PRO A 133 1.65 19.89 -13.50
N PHE A 134 0.98 20.74 -12.72
CA PHE A 134 -0.35 20.45 -12.16
C PHE A 134 -1.38 20.01 -13.20
N SER A 135 -1.46 20.69 -14.36
CA SER A 135 -2.43 20.33 -15.42
C SER A 135 -2.22 18.93 -15.98
N GLN A 136 -0.96 18.52 -16.16
CA GLN A 136 -0.61 17.17 -16.63
C GLN A 136 -0.82 16.13 -15.54
N HIS A 137 -0.47 16.43 -14.29
CA HIS A 137 -0.77 15.57 -13.14
C HIS A 137 -2.27 15.31 -13.03
N PHE A 138 -3.10 16.37 -13.08
CA PHE A 138 -4.56 16.26 -13.05
C PHE A 138 -5.09 15.37 -14.18
N LEU A 139 -4.60 15.55 -15.41
CA LEU A 139 -5.00 14.71 -16.54
C LEU A 139 -4.63 13.24 -16.33
N ASN A 140 -3.45 12.95 -15.77
CA ASN A 140 -3.06 11.57 -15.45
C ASN A 140 -3.94 10.95 -14.36
N CYS A 141 -4.26 11.69 -13.29
CA CYS A 141 -5.21 11.24 -12.27
C CYS A 141 -6.57 10.92 -12.90
N PHE A 142 -7.09 11.83 -13.74
CA PHE A 142 -8.35 11.63 -14.45
C PHE A 142 -8.33 10.39 -15.35
N GLN A 143 -7.26 10.20 -16.14
CA GLN A 143 -7.10 9.03 -17.01
C GLN A 143 -7.02 7.73 -16.22
N SER A 144 -6.27 7.70 -15.11
CA SER A 144 -6.20 6.52 -14.23
C SER A 144 -7.60 6.14 -13.70
N CYS A 145 -8.41 7.13 -13.33
CA CYS A 145 -9.78 6.90 -12.90
C CYS A 145 -10.67 6.37 -14.02
N MET A 146 -10.53 6.88 -15.24
CA MET A 146 -11.26 6.34 -16.40
C MET A 146 -10.94 4.86 -16.63
N PHE A 147 -9.67 4.46 -16.56
CA PHE A 147 -9.29 3.04 -16.68
C PHE A 147 -9.86 2.17 -15.55
N LEU A 148 -9.87 2.69 -14.32
CA LEU A 148 -10.45 1.96 -13.19
C LEU A 148 -11.97 1.77 -13.37
N LEU A 149 -12.69 2.82 -13.78
CA LEU A 149 -14.14 2.73 -14.02
C LEU A 149 -14.48 1.79 -15.16
N ASP A 150 -13.76 1.85 -16.27
CA ASP A 150 -13.92 0.92 -17.40
C ASP A 150 -13.69 -0.54 -16.95
N SER A 151 -12.72 -0.76 -16.04
CA SER A 151 -12.47 -2.09 -15.48
C SER A 151 -13.60 -2.60 -14.57
N LEU A 152 -14.31 -1.72 -13.86
CA LEU A 152 -15.46 -2.07 -13.01
C LEU A 152 -16.66 -2.46 -13.87
N ASP A 153 -16.91 -1.72 -14.94
CA ASP A 153 -17.97 -2.04 -15.91
C ASP A 153 -17.72 -3.40 -16.57
N ALA A 154 -16.48 -3.63 -17.03
CA ALA A 154 -16.10 -4.91 -17.62
C ALA A 154 -16.12 -6.10 -16.65
N ALA A 155 -15.93 -5.84 -15.35
CA ALA A 155 -16.07 -6.84 -14.29
C ALA A 155 -17.54 -7.15 -13.95
N GLY A 156 -18.51 -6.43 -14.53
CA GLY A 156 -19.94 -6.65 -14.30
C GLY A 156 -20.39 -6.24 -12.90
N ILE A 157 -19.71 -5.26 -12.29
CA ILE A 157 -20.11 -4.69 -11.00
C ILE A 157 -21.46 -4.00 -11.16
N ASP A 158 -22.40 -4.26 -10.25
CA ASP A 158 -23.72 -3.65 -10.31
C ASP A 158 -23.65 -2.13 -10.09
N ALA A 159 -24.64 -1.40 -10.62
CA ALA A 159 -24.63 0.06 -10.61
C ALA A 159 -24.62 0.68 -9.19
N ASP A 160 -25.22 0.02 -8.19
CA ASP A 160 -25.21 0.52 -6.81
C ASP A 160 -23.82 0.37 -6.18
N SER A 161 -23.19 -0.80 -6.36
CA SER A 161 -21.80 -1.03 -5.95
C SER A 161 -20.82 -0.10 -6.67
N ALA A 162 -20.96 0.06 -7.99
CA ALA A 162 -20.12 0.95 -8.79
C ALA A 162 -20.24 2.41 -8.31
N CYS A 163 -21.48 2.90 -8.08
CA CYS A 163 -21.73 4.23 -7.53
C CYS A 163 -21.10 4.43 -6.14
N LYS A 164 -21.14 3.42 -5.27
CA LYS A 164 -20.46 3.46 -3.97
C LYS A 164 -18.95 3.49 -4.11
N ILE A 165 -18.36 2.69 -5.00
CA ILE A 165 -16.92 2.68 -5.26
C ILE A 165 -16.48 4.05 -5.80
N GLU A 166 -17.21 4.59 -6.78
CA GLU A 166 -16.99 5.93 -7.32
C GLU A 166 -16.97 7.00 -6.22
N LYS A 167 -18.03 7.04 -5.40
CA LYS A 167 -18.24 8.09 -4.42
C LYS A 167 -17.33 7.99 -3.20
N PHE A 168 -17.06 6.77 -2.72
CA PHE A 168 -16.39 6.57 -1.43
C PHE A 168 -14.93 6.11 -1.56
N LEU A 169 -14.49 5.67 -2.75
CA LEU A 169 -13.11 5.28 -2.99
C LEU A 169 -12.44 6.17 -4.04
N ILE A 170 -13.02 6.29 -5.23
CA ILE A 170 -12.37 6.96 -6.37
C ILE A 170 -12.35 8.47 -6.17
N GLN A 171 -13.49 9.09 -5.87
CA GLN A 171 -13.58 10.54 -5.67
C GLN A 171 -12.64 11.03 -4.54
N PRO A 172 -12.67 10.48 -3.31
CA PRO A 172 -11.77 10.93 -2.24
C PRO A 172 -10.30 10.77 -2.59
N ARG A 173 -9.97 9.72 -3.36
CA ARG A 173 -8.59 9.47 -3.81
C ARG A 173 -8.13 10.50 -4.84
N ILE A 174 -8.97 10.89 -5.80
CA ILE A 174 -8.65 11.97 -6.75
C ILE A 174 -8.47 13.28 -5.99
N GLU A 175 -9.40 13.63 -5.10
CA GLU A 175 -9.34 14.86 -4.31
C GLU A 175 -8.05 14.92 -3.50
N ASP A 176 -7.67 13.82 -2.83
CA ASP A 176 -6.44 13.74 -2.04
C ASP A 176 -5.17 13.88 -2.90
N ALA A 177 -5.13 13.24 -4.08
CA ALA A 177 -4.00 13.34 -4.99
C ALA A 177 -3.84 14.77 -5.55
N VAL A 178 -4.94 15.37 -6.03
CA VAL A 178 -4.96 16.71 -6.62
C VAL A 178 -4.61 17.79 -5.58
N LEU A 179 -5.23 17.73 -4.40
CA LEU A 179 -4.92 18.66 -3.31
C LEU A 179 -3.52 18.42 -2.74
N GLY A 180 -3.08 17.16 -2.67
CA GLY A 180 -1.73 16.78 -2.25
C GLY A 180 -0.69 17.37 -3.19
N ARG A 181 -0.94 17.35 -4.50
CA ARG A 181 -0.03 17.93 -5.50
C ARG A 181 0.19 19.42 -5.31
N CYS A 182 -0.82 20.16 -4.83
CA CYS A 182 -0.70 21.59 -4.51
C CYS A 182 0.25 21.87 -3.34
N LYS A 183 0.53 20.89 -2.48
CA LYS A 183 1.49 21.00 -1.37
C LYS A 183 2.93 20.67 -1.78
N VAL A 184 3.15 20.23 -3.03
CA VAL A 184 4.46 19.82 -3.53
C VAL A 184 5.13 20.99 -4.25
N ASP A 185 6.07 21.62 -3.56
CA ASP A 185 6.86 22.74 -4.09
C ASP A 185 7.83 22.29 -5.20
N LYS A 186 8.47 21.14 -5.01
CA LYS A 186 9.45 20.59 -5.95
C LYS A 186 8.92 19.31 -6.60
N PRO A 187 8.51 19.37 -7.89
CA PRO A 187 8.07 18.19 -8.63
C PRO A 187 9.18 17.16 -8.68
N MET A 188 8.90 15.94 -8.23
CA MET A 188 9.84 14.82 -8.27
C MET A 188 9.07 13.50 -8.32
N ALA A 189 9.56 12.56 -9.13
CA ALA A 189 8.98 11.23 -9.18
C ALA A 189 9.28 10.52 -7.86
N TRP A 190 8.30 9.81 -7.30
CA TRP A 190 8.45 9.16 -5.99
C TRP A 190 9.66 8.20 -5.95
N ARG A 191 9.95 7.50 -7.05
CA ARG A 191 11.15 6.64 -7.19
C ARG A 191 12.45 7.42 -7.01
N SER A 192 12.52 8.64 -7.55
CA SER A 192 13.65 9.54 -7.38
C SER A 192 13.77 10.03 -5.94
N VAL A 193 12.64 10.24 -5.25
CA VAL A 193 12.62 10.59 -3.81
C VAL A 193 13.21 9.43 -2.98
N PHE A 194 12.84 8.18 -3.27
CA PHE A 194 13.43 7.00 -2.64
C PHE A 194 14.94 6.92 -2.86
N ALA A 195 15.39 7.04 -4.11
CA ALA A 195 16.81 6.99 -4.45
C ALA A 195 17.60 8.12 -3.77
N ALA A 196 17.07 9.35 -3.76
CA ALA A 196 17.68 10.50 -3.11
C ALA A 196 17.72 10.36 -1.57
N ALA A 197 16.76 9.65 -0.98
CA ALA A 197 16.79 9.28 0.43
C ALA A 197 17.76 8.11 0.72
N GLY A 198 18.38 7.52 -0.31
CA GLY A 198 19.35 6.44 -0.19
C GLY A 198 18.72 5.05 -0.07
N PHE A 199 17.49 4.86 -0.55
CA PHE A 199 16.90 3.53 -0.70
C PHE A 199 17.29 2.94 -2.05
N ALA A 200 17.55 1.64 -2.07
CA ALA A 200 17.86 0.91 -3.29
C ALA A 200 16.70 -0.02 -3.69
N PRO A 201 16.29 -0.07 -4.96
CA PRO A 201 15.24 -0.97 -5.39
C PRO A 201 15.65 -2.44 -5.30
N VAL A 202 14.68 -3.29 -5.05
CA VAL A 202 14.80 -4.75 -5.00
C VAL A 202 13.90 -5.33 -6.11
N PRO A 203 14.44 -6.10 -7.06
CA PRO A 203 13.65 -6.69 -8.12
C PRO A 203 12.54 -7.60 -7.57
N PRO A 204 11.33 -7.59 -8.19
CA PRO A 204 10.27 -8.50 -7.78
C PRO A 204 10.68 -9.95 -8.04
N SER A 205 10.28 -10.84 -7.14
CA SER A 205 10.55 -12.27 -7.25
C SER A 205 9.70 -12.90 -8.35
N ASN A 206 10.21 -13.96 -8.99
CA ASN A 206 9.43 -14.72 -9.97
C ASN A 206 8.18 -15.37 -9.33
N LEU A 207 8.22 -15.62 -8.01
CA LEU A 207 7.06 -16.12 -7.27
C LEU A 207 5.96 -15.06 -7.17
N ALA A 208 6.30 -13.80 -6.89
CA ALA A 208 5.32 -12.72 -6.83
C ALA A 208 4.64 -12.50 -8.19
N GLU A 209 5.43 -12.56 -9.28
CA GLU A 209 4.92 -12.51 -10.65
C GLU A 209 3.97 -13.67 -10.96
N ALA A 210 4.38 -14.90 -10.67
CA ALA A 210 3.55 -16.08 -10.87
C ALA A 210 2.25 -16.06 -10.04
N GLN A 211 2.29 -15.53 -8.81
CA GLN A 211 1.12 -15.35 -7.96
C GLN A 211 0.16 -14.31 -8.54
N ALA A 212 0.68 -13.19 -9.04
CA ALA A 212 -0.14 -12.18 -9.70
C ALA A 212 -0.84 -12.73 -10.95
N ASP A 213 -0.12 -13.47 -11.80
CA ASP A 213 -0.70 -14.15 -12.96
C ASP A 213 -1.77 -15.19 -12.57
N CYS A 214 -1.56 -15.92 -11.47
CA CYS A 214 -2.53 -16.89 -10.97
C CYS A 214 -3.83 -16.19 -10.52
N LEU A 215 -3.71 -15.07 -9.80
CA LEU A 215 -4.86 -14.27 -9.38
C LEU A 215 -5.67 -13.77 -10.57
N LEU A 216 -5.01 -13.29 -11.64
CA LEU A 216 -5.71 -12.84 -12.85
C LEU A 216 -6.45 -13.97 -13.56
N LYS A 217 -5.86 -15.16 -13.63
CA LYS A 217 -6.51 -16.36 -14.18
C LYS A 217 -7.73 -16.79 -13.36
N TRP A 218 -7.74 -16.49 -12.06
CA TRP A 218 -8.85 -16.79 -11.17
C TRP A 218 -10.00 -15.78 -11.30
N VAL A 219 -9.69 -14.48 -11.42
CA VAL A 219 -10.70 -13.42 -11.59
C VAL A 219 -11.39 -13.48 -12.96
N GLN A 220 -10.71 -13.95 -14.01
CA GLN A 220 -11.26 -14.19 -15.36
C GLN A 220 -11.86 -12.97 -16.08
N VAL A 221 -11.62 -11.75 -15.60
CA VAL A 221 -12.01 -10.52 -16.31
C VAL A 221 -10.96 -10.19 -17.38
N ARG A 222 -11.36 -10.24 -18.66
CA ARG A 222 -10.47 -9.94 -19.79
C ARG A 222 -10.11 -8.46 -19.79
N GLY A 223 -8.83 -8.15 -20.01
CA GLY A 223 -8.31 -6.78 -20.06
C GLY A 223 -7.28 -6.51 -18.97
N PHE A 224 -7.38 -7.21 -17.84
CA PHE A 224 -6.32 -7.18 -16.82
C PHE A 224 -5.10 -7.98 -17.26
N HIS A 225 -3.92 -7.42 -17.00
CA HIS A 225 -2.65 -8.13 -17.09
C HIS A 225 -1.63 -7.51 -16.14
N VAL A 226 -0.57 -8.25 -15.88
CA VAL A 226 0.53 -7.82 -15.02
C VAL A 226 1.81 -7.78 -15.85
N GLU A 227 2.59 -6.71 -15.69
CA GLU A 227 3.91 -6.63 -16.30
C GLU A 227 4.99 -6.34 -15.25
N LYS A 228 6.16 -6.93 -15.48
CA LYS A 228 7.38 -6.64 -14.73
C LYS A 228 8.10 -5.45 -15.39
N GLY A 229 7.82 -4.26 -14.87
CA GLY A 229 8.37 -3.00 -15.36
C GLY A 229 9.49 -2.47 -14.47
N GLY A 230 10.73 -2.49 -14.96
CA GLY A 230 11.89 -1.95 -14.23
C GLY A 230 12.11 -2.64 -12.88
N VAL A 231 11.76 -1.96 -11.78
CA VAL A 231 11.94 -2.42 -10.40
C VAL A 231 10.64 -2.76 -9.68
N GLY A 232 9.53 -2.83 -10.41
CA GLY A 232 8.21 -3.10 -9.85
C GLY A 232 7.41 -4.11 -10.67
N LEU A 233 6.27 -4.47 -10.10
CA LEU A 233 5.23 -5.28 -10.71
C LEU A 233 3.99 -4.40 -10.86
N THR A 234 3.50 -4.23 -12.09
CA THR A 234 2.41 -3.30 -12.39
C THR A 234 1.19 -4.06 -12.90
N LEU A 235 0.05 -3.82 -12.28
CA LEU A 235 -1.27 -4.25 -12.73
C LEU A 235 -1.81 -3.21 -13.72
N TYR A 236 -2.24 -3.69 -14.88
CA TYR A 236 -2.85 -2.89 -15.93
C TYR A 236 -4.30 -3.28 -16.17
N TRP A 237 -5.09 -2.30 -16.60
CA TRP A 237 -6.33 -2.51 -17.32
C TRP A 237 -6.16 -2.00 -18.75
N GLN A 238 -6.19 -2.91 -19.72
CA GLN A 238 -5.81 -2.62 -21.10
C GLN A 238 -4.47 -1.87 -21.11
N ARG A 239 -4.38 -0.64 -21.60
CA ARG A 239 -3.12 0.13 -21.64
C ARG A 239 -2.92 1.04 -20.42
N GLY A 240 -3.85 1.04 -19.47
CA GLY A 240 -3.83 1.91 -18.30
C GLY A 240 -3.16 1.26 -17.09
N GLU A 241 -2.15 1.92 -16.52
CA GLU A 241 -1.56 1.52 -15.24
C GLU A 241 -2.58 1.74 -14.11
N LEU A 242 -2.87 0.68 -13.35
CA LEU A 242 -3.79 0.74 -12.21
C LEU A 242 -3.07 0.72 -10.88
N VAL A 243 -2.09 -0.16 -10.69
CA VAL A 243 -1.30 -0.21 -9.44
C VAL A 243 0.09 -0.72 -9.78
N THR A 244 1.13 -0.06 -9.30
CA THR A 244 2.51 -0.57 -9.30
C THR A 244 2.97 -0.84 -7.88
N VAL A 245 3.47 -2.05 -7.64
CA VAL A 245 4.11 -2.42 -6.37
C VAL A 245 5.61 -2.58 -6.61
N SER A 246 6.43 -2.07 -5.70
CA SER A 246 7.89 -2.23 -5.77
C SER A 246 8.49 -2.38 -4.39
N ALA A 247 9.63 -3.05 -4.30
CA ALA A 247 10.32 -3.32 -3.05
C ALA A 247 11.62 -2.52 -2.97
N TRP A 248 11.97 -2.01 -1.79
CA TRP A 248 13.12 -1.14 -1.56
C TRP A 248 13.83 -1.51 -0.27
N ARG A 249 15.17 -1.51 -0.29
CA ARG A 249 16.01 -1.67 0.90
C ARG A 249 16.56 -0.32 1.36
N CYS A 250 16.58 -0.15 2.68
CA CYS A 250 17.16 1.00 3.35
C CYS A 250 18.69 0.96 3.31
#